data_AF-A0A4Q1FBB2-F1
#
_entry.id   AF-A0A4Q1FBB2-F1
#
_cell.length_a   1.000
_cell.length_b   1.000
_cell.length_c   1.000
_cell.angle_alpha   90.00
_cell.angle_beta   90.00
_cell.angle_gamma   90.00
#
_symmetry.space_group_name_H-M   'P 1'
#
loop_
_entity.id
_entity.type
_entity.pdbx_description
1 polymer ?
#
loop_
_entity_poly.entity_id
_entity_poly.type
_entity_poly.pdbx_seq_one_letter_code
_entity_poly.pdbx_strand_id
1 'polypeptide(L)'
;MNLKKIILKNFRCYDNLEIEFDHLNAFIGKNDIGKSTILEALDIFFNSKPSKLDIRIGSVGPMELVCVFDNLPDEVILDDTAKTSFKEEFLLNDDGDLEIIKRYSNPTLTEKIFIKCMHPTAPEVSELLNLKLPSLKVMAGTLQVDLEDVNKRVNKEIRQAIRSQFPSAIALQEIQVEGGLNAEDNRKKIYASLQKYLPIYSLFKVDKELTDGDEDVQNPMKTVISKVLKDEEIFAMLEIIKERVKEDSTKEADRIVEKLKEIDEQLAQNLKSTFSKEPAWNTIFKLNLENELGIPLNNRGSGIRRLVLLSFFRAQIDKARFENSNSPNVIYALEEPETSQHPNHQLLIIKSLIELSQSDNSQSFIYNT
;
A
#
# COMPACT_ATOMS: atom_id res chain seq x y z
N MET A 1 9.74 1.86 -8.29
CA MET A 1 8.38 2.42 -8.27
C MET A 1 8.40 3.63 -7.39
N ASN A 2 8.25 4.79 -8.01
CA ASN A 2 8.28 6.08 -7.33
C ASN A 2 6.88 6.71 -7.40
N LEU A 3 6.52 7.50 -6.41
CA LEU A 3 5.33 8.33 -6.48
C LEU A 3 5.62 9.50 -7.42
N LYS A 4 4.90 9.54 -8.53
CA LYS A 4 4.99 10.61 -9.54
C LYS A 4 4.01 11.74 -9.27
N LYS A 5 2.80 11.41 -8.80
CA LYS A 5 1.71 12.39 -8.65
C LYS A 5 0.71 12.00 -7.57
N ILE A 6 0.16 12.99 -6.89
CA ILE A 6 -1.04 12.87 -6.06
C ILE A 6 -2.16 13.76 -6.61
N ILE A 7 -3.39 13.23 -6.61
CA ILE A 7 -4.61 14.00 -6.89
C ILE A 7 -5.56 13.85 -5.70
N LEU A 8 -5.99 14.98 -5.13
CA LEU A 8 -6.91 15.03 -4.00
C LEU A 8 -8.23 15.63 -4.46
N LYS A 9 -9.35 14.94 -4.19
CA LYS A 9 -10.69 15.50 -4.41
C LYS A 9 -11.52 15.43 -3.15
N ASN A 10 -12.24 16.51 -2.87
CA ASN A 10 -13.11 16.67 -1.69
C ASN A 10 -12.39 16.31 -0.37
N PHE A 11 -11.11 16.67 -0.24
CA PHE A 11 -10.27 16.34 0.91
C PHE A 11 -9.87 17.61 1.68
N ARG A 12 -10.43 17.77 2.89
CA ARG A 12 -10.24 18.91 3.78
C ARG A 12 -10.39 20.26 3.09
N CYS A 13 -9.29 21.02 2.91
CA CYS A 13 -9.31 22.33 2.26
C CYS A 13 -9.38 22.24 0.72
N TYR A 14 -9.06 21.08 0.14
CA TYR A 14 -8.93 20.89 -1.30
C TYR A 14 -10.20 20.34 -1.93
N ASP A 15 -10.77 21.08 -2.88
CA ASP A 15 -11.86 20.61 -3.73
C ASP A 15 -11.31 19.68 -4.82
N ASN A 16 -10.31 20.17 -5.55
CA ASN A 16 -9.46 19.39 -6.44
C ASN A 16 -8.03 19.95 -6.36
N LEU A 17 -7.04 19.09 -6.13
CA LEU A 17 -5.62 19.47 -6.12
C LEU A 17 -4.83 18.38 -6.83
N GLU A 18 -3.87 18.78 -7.66
CA GLU A 18 -2.93 17.89 -8.34
C GLU A 18 -1.51 18.39 -8.09
N ILE A 19 -0.63 17.49 -7.66
CA ILE A 19 0.78 17.78 -7.37
C ILE A 19 1.64 16.67 -7.95
N GLU A 20 2.67 17.06 -8.71
CA GLU A 20 3.73 16.19 -9.20
C GLU A 20 4.90 16.16 -8.21
N PHE A 21 5.60 15.03 -8.14
CA PHE A 21 6.71 14.80 -7.25
C PHE A 21 7.97 14.40 -8.02
N ASP A 22 9.11 14.91 -7.55
CA ASP A 22 10.44 14.42 -7.91
C ASP A 22 11.02 13.55 -6.76
N HIS A 23 12.31 13.24 -6.80
CA HIS A 23 13.04 12.58 -5.71
C HIS A 23 13.14 13.44 -4.45
N LEU A 24 13.21 14.77 -4.58
CA LEU A 24 13.25 15.72 -3.47
C LEU A 24 12.18 16.79 -3.68
N ASN A 25 11.24 16.90 -2.75
CA ASN A 25 10.18 17.91 -2.83
C ASN A 25 10.14 18.72 -1.54
N ALA A 26 10.14 20.05 -1.67
CA ALA A 26 10.04 20.98 -0.56
C ALA A 26 8.76 21.83 -0.69
N PHE A 27 7.85 21.69 0.27
CA PHE A 27 6.60 22.45 0.34
C PHE A 27 6.80 23.69 1.21
N ILE A 28 6.81 24.87 0.58
CA ILE A 28 7.03 26.16 1.24
C ILE A 28 5.79 27.03 1.09
N GLY A 29 5.41 27.76 2.13
CA GLY A 29 4.29 28.69 2.10
C GLY A 29 3.91 29.15 3.51
N LYS A 30 2.83 29.91 3.67
CA LYS A 30 2.38 30.29 5.02
C LYS A 30 1.79 29.10 5.78
N ASN A 31 1.67 29.23 7.10
CA ASN A 31 0.88 28.31 7.90
C ASN A 31 -0.58 28.31 7.48
N ASP A 32 -1.25 27.18 7.72
CA ASP A 32 -2.70 27.00 7.52
C ASP A 32 -3.20 27.06 6.07
N ILE A 33 -2.31 26.87 5.08
CA ILE A 33 -2.71 26.80 3.65
C ILE A 33 -2.90 25.36 3.13
N GLY A 34 -2.81 24.35 4.02
CA GLY A 34 -2.99 22.94 3.68
C GLY A 34 -1.72 22.16 3.33
N LYS A 35 -0.50 22.71 3.51
CA LYS A 35 0.73 21.98 3.15
C LYS A 35 0.87 20.62 3.88
N SER A 36 0.68 20.57 5.20
CA SER A 36 0.66 19.29 5.96
C SER A 36 -0.46 18.34 5.53
N THR A 37 -1.57 18.89 4.99
CA THR A 37 -2.69 18.09 4.50
C THR A 37 -2.28 17.19 3.34
N ILE A 38 -1.31 17.59 2.52
CA ILE A 38 -0.78 16.75 1.42
C ILE A 38 -0.04 15.53 1.99
N LEU A 39 0.85 15.73 2.96
CA LEU A 39 1.61 14.64 3.59
C LEU A 39 0.71 13.69 4.39
N GLU A 40 -0.35 14.21 5.01
CA GLU A 40 -1.34 13.40 5.72
C GLU A 40 -2.26 12.64 4.76
N ALA A 41 -2.59 13.20 3.59
CA ALA A 41 -3.32 12.49 2.55
C ALA A 41 -2.54 11.27 2.04
N LEU A 42 -1.22 11.43 1.86
CA LEU A 42 -0.32 10.32 1.55
C LEU A 42 -0.31 9.29 2.68
N ASP A 43 -0.25 9.73 3.95
CA ASP A 43 -0.29 8.79 5.07
C ASP A 43 -1.60 7.97 5.11
N ILE A 44 -2.73 8.60 4.83
CA ILE A 44 -4.02 7.92 4.69
C ILE A 44 -4.00 6.97 3.49
N PHE A 45 -3.38 7.37 2.38
CA PHE A 45 -3.29 6.50 1.21
C PHE A 45 -2.47 5.22 1.51
N PHE A 46 -1.32 5.34 2.19
CA PHE A 46 -0.41 4.20 2.39
C PHE A 46 -0.67 3.40 3.67
N ASN A 47 -0.96 4.08 4.78
CA ASN A 47 -0.79 3.51 6.12
C ASN A 47 -2.06 3.46 6.97
N SER A 48 -3.04 4.35 6.73
CA SER A 48 -4.19 4.52 7.62
C SER A 48 -5.52 4.63 6.88
N LYS A 49 -6.58 5.03 7.59
CA LYS A 49 -7.91 5.25 7.03
C LYS A 49 -8.35 6.68 7.35
N PRO A 50 -9.12 7.32 6.47
CA PRO A 50 -9.61 8.66 6.73
C PRO A 50 -10.69 8.66 7.82
N SER A 51 -10.85 9.83 8.42
CA SER A 51 -11.92 10.18 9.35
C SER A 51 -12.96 11.08 8.66
N LYS A 52 -14.11 11.31 9.32
CA LYS A 52 -15.14 12.23 8.79
C LYS A 52 -14.64 13.67 8.69
N LEU A 53 -13.63 14.04 9.48
CA LEU A 53 -13.02 15.37 9.45
C LEU A 53 -12.15 15.58 8.22
N ASP A 54 -11.77 14.51 7.53
CA ASP A 54 -10.96 14.58 6.31
C ASP A 54 -11.81 14.91 5.07
N ILE A 55 -13.14 14.74 5.14
CA ILE A 55 -14.05 15.13 4.07
C ILE A 55 -14.15 16.66 4.02
N ARG A 56 -13.96 17.23 2.83
CA ARG A 56 -14.13 18.67 2.62
C ARG A 56 -15.55 19.12 2.99
N ILE A 57 -15.64 20.14 3.84
CA ILE A 57 -16.92 20.71 4.27
C ILE A 57 -17.68 21.26 3.04
N GLY A 58 -18.96 20.92 2.93
CA GLY A 58 -19.84 21.35 1.85
C GLY A 58 -19.59 20.66 0.50
N SER A 59 -18.72 19.65 0.44
CA SER A 59 -18.55 18.83 -0.76
C SER A 59 -19.80 17.99 -1.06
N VAL A 60 -20.10 17.85 -2.36
CA VAL A 60 -21.12 16.92 -2.87
C VAL A 60 -20.40 15.83 -3.65
N GLY A 61 -20.59 14.58 -3.24
CA GLY A 61 -19.93 13.43 -3.85
C GLY A 61 -18.82 12.82 -2.98
N PRO A 62 -18.13 11.80 -3.52
CA PRO A 62 -17.13 11.05 -2.77
C PRO A 62 -15.83 11.85 -2.60
N MET A 63 -15.05 11.47 -1.60
CA MET A 63 -13.67 11.90 -1.40
C MET A 63 -12.74 10.94 -2.14
N GLU A 64 -11.75 11.45 -2.86
CA GLU A 64 -10.78 10.65 -3.62
C GLU A 64 -9.35 11.02 -3.27
N LEU A 65 -8.54 9.99 -3.02
CA LEU A 65 -7.09 10.06 -2.94
C LEU A 65 -6.52 9.24 -4.08
N VAL A 66 -5.87 9.90 -5.04
CA VAL A 66 -5.28 9.25 -6.22
C VAL A 66 -3.78 9.36 -6.14
N CYS A 67 -3.06 8.25 -6.30
CA CYS A 67 -1.62 8.24 -6.46
C CYS A 67 -1.26 7.62 -7.81
N VAL A 68 -0.34 8.28 -8.53
CA VAL A 68 0.23 7.80 -9.79
C VAL A 68 1.69 7.43 -9.55
N PHE A 69 2.07 6.26 -10.03
CA PHE A 69 3.40 5.71 -9.84
C PHE A 69 4.09 5.42 -11.18
N ASP A 70 5.35 5.80 -11.27
CA ASP A 70 6.24 5.51 -12.39
C ASP A 70 7.41 4.62 -11.94
N ASN A 71 8.42 4.46 -12.82
CA ASN A 71 9.59 3.62 -12.57
C ASN A 71 9.18 2.22 -12.07
N LEU A 72 8.24 1.61 -12.79
CA LEU A 72 7.61 0.36 -12.41
C LEU A 72 8.60 -0.81 -12.62
N PRO A 73 8.55 -1.86 -11.77
CA PRO A 73 9.33 -3.07 -12.02
C PRO A 73 8.96 -3.69 -13.37
N ASP A 74 9.97 -4.16 -14.11
CA ASP A 74 9.79 -4.83 -15.41
C ASP A 74 8.97 -6.12 -15.28
N GLU A 75 9.19 -6.86 -14.19
CA GLU A 75 8.50 -8.10 -13.87
C GLU A 75 7.84 -8.03 -12.49
N VAL A 76 6.58 -8.47 -12.43
CA VAL A 76 5.78 -8.60 -11.21
C VAL A 76 5.06 -9.93 -11.16
N ILE A 77 4.63 -10.30 -9.97
CA ILE A 77 3.79 -11.46 -9.71
C ILE A 77 2.48 -10.93 -9.11
N LEU A 78 1.37 -11.04 -9.83
CA LEU A 78 0.10 -10.39 -9.45
C LEU A 78 -0.93 -11.35 -8.85
N ASP A 79 -1.11 -12.51 -9.46
CA ASP A 79 -2.12 -13.49 -9.05
C ASP A 79 -1.48 -14.78 -8.53
N ASP A 80 -0.63 -15.44 -9.30
CA ASP A 80 -0.04 -16.74 -8.90
C ASP A 80 1.47 -16.67 -8.72
N THR A 81 2.26 -17.61 -9.27
CA THR A 81 3.74 -17.59 -9.21
C THR A 81 4.36 -17.14 -10.54
N ALA A 82 3.53 -16.90 -11.56
CA ALA A 82 4.02 -16.54 -12.88
C ALA A 82 4.39 -15.06 -12.94
N LYS A 83 5.54 -14.78 -13.58
CA LYS A 83 6.01 -13.43 -13.86
C LYS A 83 5.20 -12.79 -15.00
N THR A 84 4.82 -11.55 -14.82
CA THR A 84 4.08 -10.70 -15.76
C THR A 84 4.54 -9.25 -15.66
N SER A 85 3.94 -8.34 -16.41
CA SER A 85 4.12 -6.90 -16.18
C SER A 85 2.76 -6.21 -16.04
N PHE A 86 2.74 -5.04 -15.40
CA PHE A 86 1.52 -4.21 -15.34
C PHE A 86 1.00 -3.86 -16.74
N LYS A 87 1.92 -3.67 -17.70
CA LYS A 87 1.59 -3.38 -19.09
C LYS A 87 0.90 -4.55 -19.80
N GLU A 88 1.47 -5.76 -19.68
CA GLU A 88 0.88 -6.98 -20.26
C GLU A 88 -0.52 -7.28 -19.71
N GLU A 89 -0.80 -6.81 -18.50
CA GLU A 89 -2.07 -6.99 -17.82
C GLU A 89 -3.04 -5.82 -17.97
N PHE A 90 -2.70 -4.80 -18.77
CA PHE A 90 -3.55 -3.64 -19.02
C PHE A 90 -3.92 -2.88 -17.75
N LEU A 91 -2.94 -2.72 -16.85
CA LEU A 91 -3.08 -2.04 -15.56
C LEU A 91 -2.46 -0.62 -15.54
N LEU A 92 -2.00 -0.13 -16.70
CA LEU A 92 -1.35 1.17 -16.83
C LEU A 92 -2.27 2.19 -17.52
N ASN A 93 -2.16 3.46 -17.14
CA ASN A 93 -2.85 4.56 -17.81
C ASN A 93 -2.21 4.87 -19.18
N ASP A 94 -2.68 5.93 -19.83
CA ASP A 94 -2.21 6.40 -21.14
C ASP A 94 -0.76 6.89 -21.14
N ASP A 95 -0.26 7.36 -20.00
CA ASP A 95 1.15 7.74 -19.80
C ASP A 95 2.06 6.54 -19.52
N GLY A 96 1.50 5.32 -19.38
CA GLY A 96 2.26 4.12 -19.01
C GLY A 96 2.56 4.02 -17.51
N ASP A 97 1.85 4.78 -16.68
CA ASP A 97 1.98 4.79 -15.23
C ASP A 97 0.89 3.97 -14.55
N LEU A 98 1.13 3.58 -13.30
CA LEU A 98 0.13 2.92 -12.46
C LEU A 98 -0.66 3.98 -11.67
N GLU A 99 -1.95 4.16 -11.99
CA GLU A 99 -2.82 5.13 -11.33
C GLU A 99 -3.86 4.43 -10.42
N ILE A 100 -3.73 4.63 -9.10
CA ILE A 100 -4.57 4.00 -8.08
C ILE A 100 -5.47 5.06 -7.43
N ILE A 101 -6.77 4.80 -7.40
CA ILE A 101 -7.79 5.67 -6.83
C ILE A 101 -8.37 4.99 -5.60
N LYS A 102 -8.18 5.60 -4.41
CA LYS A 102 -8.96 5.27 -3.22
C LYS A 102 -10.14 6.23 -3.10
N ARG A 103 -11.35 5.71 -3.27
CA ARG A 103 -12.61 6.48 -3.26
C ARG A 103 -13.41 6.14 -2.00
N TYR A 104 -13.82 7.16 -1.27
CA TYR A 104 -14.58 7.04 -0.04
C TYR A 104 -15.95 7.68 -0.19
N SER A 105 -17.01 6.93 0.16
CA SER A 105 -18.37 7.47 0.13
C SER A 105 -18.56 8.59 1.17
N ASN A 106 -19.34 9.60 0.83
CA ASN A 106 -19.69 10.69 1.73
C ASN A 106 -21.14 10.50 2.22
N PRO A 107 -21.41 10.45 3.54
CA PRO A 107 -20.50 10.65 4.68
C PRO A 107 -20.00 9.36 5.34
N THR A 108 -20.30 8.19 4.77
CA THR A 108 -20.10 6.88 5.41
C THR A 108 -18.66 6.35 5.35
N LEU A 109 -17.79 6.95 4.53
CA LEU A 109 -16.39 6.56 4.32
C LEU A 109 -16.19 5.09 3.90
N THR A 110 -17.15 4.53 3.18
CA THR A 110 -17.00 3.20 2.58
C THR A 110 -15.95 3.29 1.47
N GLU A 111 -14.86 2.55 1.65
CA GLU A 111 -13.73 2.53 0.73
C GLU A 111 -14.01 1.62 -0.47
N LYS A 112 -13.70 2.13 -1.65
CA LYS A 112 -13.58 1.38 -2.90
C LYS A 112 -12.27 1.77 -3.57
N ILE A 113 -11.55 0.78 -4.09
CA ILE A 113 -10.25 1.01 -4.73
C ILE A 113 -10.36 0.65 -6.20
N PHE A 114 -9.84 1.53 -7.05
CA PHE A 114 -9.82 1.40 -8.49
C PHE A 114 -8.41 1.56 -9.02
N ILE A 115 -8.12 0.89 -10.14
CA ILE A 115 -6.97 1.19 -11.00
C ILE A 115 -7.52 1.86 -12.25
N LYS A 116 -7.01 3.05 -12.57
CA LYS A 116 -7.39 3.74 -13.80
C LYS A 116 -6.37 3.40 -14.89
N CYS A 117 -6.82 2.70 -15.92
CA CYS A 117 -5.92 2.11 -16.91
C CYS A 117 -6.55 2.02 -18.29
N MET A 118 -5.67 1.88 -19.29
CA MET A 118 -5.99 1.56 -20.67
C MET A 118 -6.35 0.09 -20.76
N HIS A 119 -7.65 -0.23 -20.67
CA HIS A 119 -8.16 -1.60 -20.59
C HIS A 119 -8.97 -1.99 -21.85
N PRO A 120 -8.91 -3.27 -22.28
CA PRO A 120 -9.80 -3.81 -23.31
C PRO A 120 -11.29 -3.55 -23.03
N THR A 121 -12.05 -3.22 -24.07
CA THR A 121 -13.47 -2.84 -24.01
C THR A 121 -14.42 -3.92 -24.51
N ALA A 122 -13.92 -4.90 -25.25
CA ALA A 122 -14.75 -5.93 -25.85
C ALA A 122 -15.25 -6.91 -24.78
N PRO A 123 -16.53 -7.33 -24.83
CA PRO A 123 -17.14 -8.19 -23.80
C PRO A 123 -16.39 -9.50 -23.52
N GLU A 124 -15.70 -10.04 -24.53
CA GLU A 124 -14.96 -11.29 -24.45
C GLU A 124 -13.70 -11.19 -23.59
N VAL A 125 -13.14 -9.98 -23.45
CA VAL A 125 -11.83 -9.75 -22.81
C VAL A 125 -11.85 -8.73 -21.68
N SER A 126 -12.93 -7.95 -21.53
CA SER A 126 -13.02 -6.86 -20.55
C SER A 126 -13.02 -7.35 -19.10
N GLU A 127 -13.55 -8.54 -18.82
CA GLU A 127 -13.72 -9.07 -17.46
C GLU A 127 -12.66 -10.11 -17.06
N LEU A 128 -11.64 -10.34 -17.89
CA LEU A 128 -10.65 -11.40 -17.67
C LEU A 128 -9.89 -11.27 -16.34
N LEU A 129 -9.67 -10.04 -15.86
CA LEU A 129 -9.01 -9.79 -14.58
C LEU A 129 -9.82 -10.30 -13.37
N ASN A 130 -11.15 -10.39 -13.51
CA ASN A 130 -12.06 -10.80 -12.44
C ASN A 130 -12.05 -12.32 -12.26
N LEU A 131 -11.74 -13.06 -13.32
CA LEU A 131 -11.89 -14.50 -13.39
C LEU A 131 -10.69 -15.21 -12.75
N LYS A 132 -10.99 -16.18 -11.88
CA LYS A 132 -9.99 -17.15 -11.38
C LYS A 132 -9.76 -18.24 -12.42
N LEU A 133 -8.68 -19.01 -12.25
CA LEU A 133 -8.25 -20.09 -13.15
C LEU A 133 -9.38 -21.01 -13.66
N PRO A 134 -10.30 -21.53 -12.83
CA PRO A 134 -11.37 -22.41 -13.32
C PRO A 134 -12.31 -21.69 -14.28
N SER A 135 -12.72 -20.46 -13.94
CA SER A 135 -13.63 -19.65 -14.77
C SER A 135 -12.96 -19.17 -16.05
N LEU A 136 -11.65 -18.89 -16.03
CA LEU A 136 -10.87 -18.58 -17.23
C LEU A 136 -10.88 -19.73 -18.24
N LYS A 137 -10.75 -20.98 -17.78
CA LYS A 137 -10.84 -22.17 -18.65
C LYS A 137 -12.21 -22.33 -19.27
N VAL A 138 -13.27 -22.09 -18.50
CA VAL A 138 -14.65 -22.13 -19.00
C VAL A 138 -14.86 -21.05 -20.06
N MET A 139 -14.36 -19.84 -19.82
CA MET A 139 -14.43 -18.75 -20.79
C MET A 139 -13.66 -19.07 -22.07
N ALA A 140 -12.43 -19.58 -21.97
CA ALA A 140 -11.65 -20.00 -23.13
C ALA A 140 -12.36 -21.09 -23.96
N GLY A 141 -12.97 -22.08 -23.31
CA GLY A 141 -13.76 -23.12 -23.99
C GLY A 141 -15.02 -22.57 -24.67
N THR A 142 -15.70 -21.61 -24.03
CA THR A 142 -16.89 -20.94 -24.60
C THR A 142 -16.53 -20.14 -25.85
N LEU A 143 -15.38 -19.47 -25.83
CA LEU A 143 -14.84 -18.69 -26.94
C LEU A 143 -14.08 -19.54 -27.98
N GLN A 144 -14.02 -20.87 -27.78
CA GLN A 144 -13.30 -21.81 -28.65
C GLN A 144 -11.81 -21.44 -28.86
N VAL A 145 -11.18 -20.89 -27.82
CA VAL A 145 -9.77 -20.49 -27.83
C VAL A 145 -8.89 -21.73 -27.82
N ASP A 146 -8.00 -21.82 -28.81
CA ASP A 146 -6.93 -22.82 -28.81
C ASP A 146 -5.98 -22.62 -27.60
N LEU A 147 -5.80 -23.69 -26.83
CA LEU A 147 -4.93 -23.76 -25.65
C LEU A 147 -3.96 -24.95 -25.72
N GLU A 148 -3.65 -25.50 -26.90
CA GLU A 148 -2.73 -26.65 -27.04
C GLU A 148 -1.33 -26.32 -26.49
N ASP A 149 -0.78 -25.15 -26.83
CA ASP A 149 0.55 -24.69 -26.40
C ASP A 149 0.54 -23.81 -25.15
N VAL A 150 -0.58 -23.74 -24.43
CA VAL A 150 -0.78 -22.83 -23.28
C VAL A 150 -0.73 -23.61 -21.97
N ASN A 151 0.05 -23.13 -20.99
CA ASN A 151 0.04 -23.71 -19.66
C ASN A 151 -1.26 -23.38 -18.93
N LYS A 152 -2.20 -24.33 -18.96
CA LYS A 152 -3.54 -24.23 -18.35
C LYS A 152 -3.50 -24.15 -16.80
N ARG A 153 -2.33 -24.08 -16.16
CA ARG A 153 -2.18 -23.85 -14.72
C ARG A 153 -1.90 -22.39 -14.37
N VAL A 154 -1.69 -21.53 -15.36
CA VAL A 154 -1.28 -20.14 -15.18
C VAL A 154 -2.35 -19.20 -15.72
N ASN A 155 -2.89 -18.32 -14.86
CA ASN A 155 -3.93 -17.36 -15.25
C ASN A 155 -3.46 -16.42 -16.37
N LYS A 156 -2.25 -15.87 -16.27
CA LYS A 156 -1.64 -14.97 -17.26
C LYS A 156 -1.68 -15.57 -18.66
N GLU A 157 -1.21 -16.81 -18.82
CA GLU A 157 -1.09 -17.44 -20.13
C GLU A 157 -2.46 -17.68 -20.78
N ILE A 158 -3.47 -18.10 -20.00
CA ILE A 158 -4.84 -18.24 -20.51
C ILE A 158 -5.41 -16.87 -20.90
N ARG A 159 -5.22 -15.82 -20.07
CA ARG A 159 -5.66 -14.46 -20.40
C ARG A 159 -5.01 -13.95 -21.68
N GLN A 160 -3.72 -14.20 -21.87
CA GLN A 160 -2.99 -13.84 -23.08
C GLN A 160 -3.51 -14.60 -24.32
N ALA A 161 -3.78 -15.90 -24.20
CA ALA A 161 -4.33 -16.71 -25.29
C ALA A 161 -5.73 -16.23 -25.73
N ILE A 162 -6.59 -15.84 -24.78
CA ILE A 162 -7.89 -15.25 -25.11
C ILE A 162 -7.69 -13.89 -25.80
N ARG A 163 -6.87 -13.01 -25.23
CA ARG A 163 -6.62 -11.66 -25.77
C ARG A 163 -5.99 -11.68 -27.18
N SER A 164 -5.16 -12.67 -27.50
CA SER A 164 -4.51 -12.77 -28.81
C SER A 164 -5.49 -13.16 -29.92
N GLN A 165 -6.52 -13.96 -29.61
CA GLN A 165 -7.56 -14.35 -30.56
C GLN A 165 -8.72 -13.35 -30.65
N PHE A 166 -8.90 -12.52 -29.61
CA PHE A 166 -9.92 -11.49 -29.55
C PHE A 166 -9.31 -10.09 -29.35
N PRO A 167 -8.67 -9.51 -30.38
CA PRO A 167 -8.20 -8.13 -30.34
C PRO A 167 -9.34 -7.17 -30.01
N SER A 168 -9.07 -6.21 -29.12
CA SER A 168 -10.07 -5.28 -28.63
C SER A 168 -9.55 -3.86 -28.69
N ALA A 169 -10.46 -2.90 -28.92
CA ALA A 169 -10.16 -1.51 -28.68
C ALA A 169 -9.86 -1.30 -27.19
N ILE A 170 -8.83 -0.53 -26.92
CA ILE A 170 -8.40 -0.20 -25.56
C ILE A 170 -8.90 1.21 -25.25
N ALA A 171 -9.51 1.40 -24.09
CA ALA A 171 -9.96 2.71 -23.63
C ALA A 171 -9.61 2.90 -22.15
N LEU A 172 -9.48 4.16 -21.75
CA LEU A 172 -9.24 4.52 -20.36
C LEU A 172 -10.47 4.19 -19.51
N GLN A 173 -10.29 3.36 -18.49
CA GLN A 173 -11.36 2.86 -17.62
C GLN A 173 -10.91 2.84 -16.16
N GLU A 174 -11.86 2.90 -15.23
CA GLU A 174 -11.62 2.63 -13.81
C GLU A 174 -12.02 1.20 -13.48
N ILE A 175 -11.04 0.33 -13.27
CA ILE A 175 -11.27 -1.06 -12.88
C ILE A 175 -11.29 -1.14 -11.36
N GLN A 176 -12.46 -1.46 -10.79
CA GLN A 176 -12.56 -1.67 -9.35
C GLN A 176 -11.80 -2.93 -8.94
N VAL A 177 -10.90 -2.83 -7.97
CA VAL A 177 -10.06 -3.94 -7.50
C VAL A 177 -10.29 -4.31 -6.03
N GLU A 178 -10.93 -3.42 -5.25
CA GLU A 178 -11.31 -3.69 -3.87
C GLU A 178 -12.60 -2.94 -3.47
N GLY A 179 -13.20 -3.31 -2.34
CA GLY A 179 -14.32 -2.58 -1.71
C GLY A 179 -15.69 -2.89 -2.31
N GLY A 180 -16.34 -3.95 -1.85
CA GLY A 180 -17.65 -4.38 -2.37
C GLY A 180 -17.59 -5.42 -3.50
N LEU A 181 -16.39 -5.90 -3.84
CA LEU A 181 -16.21 -7.10 -4.67
C LEU A 181 -16.51 -8.38 -3.87
N ASN A 182 -16.94 -9.44 -4.56
CA ASN A 182 -17.09 -10.78 -3.98
C ASN A 182 -15.70 -11.35 -3.57
N ALA A 183 -15.65 -12.23 -2.57
CA ALA A 183 -14.45 -13.00 -2.22
C ALA A 183 -13.96 -13.91 -3.38
N GLU A 184 -14.85 -14.25 -4.31
CA GLU A 184 -14.50 -15.03 -5.49
C GLU A 184 -13.83 -14.22 -6.61
N ASP A 185 -13.76 -12.89 -6.50
CA ASP A 185 -13.17 -12.02 -7.51
C ASP A 185 -11.63 -12.03 -7.44
N ASN A 186 -10.98 -12.34 -8.57
CA ASN A 186 -9.53 -12.42 -8.64
C ASN A 186 -8.83 -11.06 -8.49
N ARG A 187 -9.52 -9.94 -8.75
CA ARG A 187 -8.93 -8.59 -8.65
C ARG A 187 -8.46 -8.24 -7.24
N LYS A 188 -9.11 -8.77 -6.20
CA LYS A 188 -8.65 -8.61 -4.81
C LYS A 188 -7.26 -9.20 -4.61
N LYS A 189 -7.00 -10.37 -5.22
CA LYS A 189 -5.70 -11.05 -5.15
C LYS A 189 -4.64 -10.26 -5.91
N ILE A 190 -4.98 -9.78 -7.12
CA ILE A 190 -4.13 -8.91 -7.93
C ILE A 190 -3.71 -7.67 -7.15
N TYR A 191 -4.68 -6.98 -6.53
CA TYR A 191 -4.40 -5.77 -5.75
C TYR A 191 -3.55 -6.07 -4.51
N ALA A 192 -3.84 -7.14 -3.77
CA ALA A 192 -3.03 -7.54 -2.61
C ALA A 192 -1.56 -7.84 -2.99
N SER A 193 -1.31 -8.44 -4.15
CA SER A 193 0.06 -8.64 -4.65
C SER A 193 0.69 -7.34 -5.13
N LEU A 194 -0.07 -6.49 -5.82
CA LEU A 194 0.39 -5.17 -6.28
C LEU A 194 0.89 -4.31 -5.11
N GLN A 195 0.21 -4.34 -3.96
CA GLN A 195 0.57 -3.57 -2.76
C GLN A 195 2.00 -3.86 -2.26
N LYS A 196 2.55 -5.05 -2.56
CA LYS A 196 3.92 -5.42 -2.17
C LYS A 196 4.95 -4.49 -2.83
N TYR A 197 4.68 -4.06 -4.07
CA TYR A 197 5.55 -3.24 -4.89
C TYR A 197 5.42 -1.74 -4.62
N LEU A 198 4.34 -1.30 -3.94
CA LEU A 198 4.17 0.10 -3.56
C LEU A 198 5.30 0.57 -2.63
N PRO A 199 5.73 1.84 -2.70
CA PRO A 199 6.72 2.37 -1.78
C PRO A 199 6.23 2.34 -0.32
N ILE A 200 7.16 2.22 0.62
CA ILE A 200 6.89 2.42 2.05
C ILE A 200 6.82 3.93 2.30
N TYR A 201 5.70 4.43 2.77
CA TYR A 201 5.57 5.83 3.16
C TYR A 201 5.83 6.00 4.66
N SER A 202 6.76 6.88 5.03
CA SER A 202 7.11 7.16 6.42
C SER A 202 7.04 8.65 6.73
N LEU A 203 6.04 9.05 7.52
CA LEU A 203 5.77 10.43 7.93
C LEU A 203 6.28 10.72 9.36
N PHE A 204 7.32 11.53 9.46
CA PHE A 204 7.89 11.97 10.73
C PHE A 204 7.33 13.35 11.12
N LYS A 205 6.54 13.39 12.19
CA LYS A 205 6.08 14.65 12.79
C LYS A 205 6.96 14.98 13.98
N VAL A 206 7.73 16.05 13.88
CA VAL A 206 8.80 16.32 14.84
C VAL A 206 8.28 17.02 16.10
N ASP A 207 7.22 17.83 15.98
CA ASP A 207 6.72 18.69 17.06
C ASP A 207 5.29 18.38 17.54
N LYS A 208 4.69 17.24 17.14
CA LYS A 208 3.35 16.88 17.63
C LYS A 208 3.36 16.61 19.15
N GLU A 209 2.38 17.17 19.87
CA GLU A 209 2.14 16.87 21.28
C GLU A 209 1.73 15.40 21.45
N LEU A 210 2.36 14.72 22.40
CA LEU A 210 2.04 13.34 22.74
C LEU A 210 0.74 13.35 23.54
N THR A 211 -0.37 13.00 22.92
CA THR A 211 -1.55 12.56 23.66
C THR A 211 -1.47 11.05 23.84
N ASP A 212 -1.95 10.52 24.97
CA ASP A 212 -1.86 9.09 25.32
C ASP A 212 -2.51 8.13 24.30
N GLY A 213 -3.20 8.64 23.27
CA GLY A 213 -3.75 7.88 22.14
C GLY A 213 -2.97 7.95 20.82
N ASP A 214 -1.94 8.80 20.71
CA ASP A 214 -1.12 8.98 19.50
C ASP A 214 0.04 7.95 19.49
N GLU A 215 -0.26 6.65 19.45
CA GLU A 215 0.74 5.60 19.17
C GLU A 215 1.31 5.68 17.74
N ASP A 216 0.72 6.52 16.88
CA ASP A 216 0.90 6.48 15.42
C ASP A 216 1.83 7.56 14.83
N VAL A 217 2.40 8.45 15.63
CA VAL A 217 3.40 9.41 15.12
C VAL A 217 4.73 8.68 14.90
N GLN A 218 5.05 8.45 13.63
CA GLN A 218 5.83 7.31 13.18
C GLN A 218 7.27 7.32 13.71
N ASN A 219 7.53 6.34 14.58
CA ASN A 219 8.84 5.96 15.08
C ASN A 219 9.70 5.42 13.91
N PRO A 220 10.95 5.89 13.72
CA PRO A 220 11.87 5.34 12.72
C PRO A 220 11.96 3.81 12.72
N MET A 221 11.77 3.18 13.88
CA MET A 221 11.77 1.73 14.03
C MET A 221 10.62 1.03 13.29
N LYS A 222 9.45 1.68 13.15
CA LYS A 222 8.31 1.15 12.38
C LYS A 222 8.70 1.04 10.90
N THR A 223 9.39 2.04 10.36
CA THR A 223 9.96 2.01 8.99
C THR A 223 10.95 0.86 8.82
N VAL A 224 11.83 0.64 9.81
CA VAL A 224 12.77 -0.50 9.79
C VAL A 224 12.01 -1.82 9.73
N ILE A 225 11.02 -2.02 10.60
CA ILE A 225 10.19 -3.23 10.62
C ILE A 225 9.49 -3.40 9.27
N SER A 226 8.85 -2.37 8.73
CA SER A 226 8.16 -2.44 7.43
C SER A 226 9.11 -2.82 6.30
N LYS A 227 10.36 -2.33 6.31
CA LYS A 227 11.38 -2.70 5.33
C LYS A 227 11.78 -4.18 5.47
N VAL A 228 11.99 -4.64 6.70
CA VAL A 228 12.34 -6.04 7.00
C VAL A 228 11.21 -6.99 6.61
N LEU A 229 9.96 -6.63 6.87
CA LEU A 229 8.79 -7.45 6.52
C LEU A 229 8.54 -7.56 5.01
N LYS A 230 9.17 -6.70 4.20
CA LYS A 230 9.14 -6.79 2.73
C LYS A 230 10.25 -7.64 2.14
N ASP A 231 11.17 -8.15 2.95
CA ASP A 231 12.15 -9.13 2.53
C ASP A 231 11.46 -10.44 2.11
N GLU A 232 11.87 -11.01 0.97
CA GLU A 232 11.20 -12.17 0.37
C GLU A 232 11.29 -13.41 1.27
N GLU A 233 12.44 -13.65 1.91
CA GLU A 233 12.63 -14.82 2.78
C GLU A 233 11.79 -14.70 4.05
N ILE A 234 11.78 -13.50 4.65
CA ILE A 234 10.97 -13.23 5.84
C ILE A 234 9.48 -13.37 5.53
N PHE A 235 9.02 -12.79 4.41
CA PHE A 235 7.63 -12.90 4.01
C PHE A 235 7.22 -14.37 3.79
N ALA A 236 8.07 -15.17 3.13
CA ALA A 236 7.81 -16.59 2.92
C ALA A 236 7.68 -17.36 4.25
N MET A 237 8.52 -17.06 5.25
CA MET A 237 8.40 -17.66 6.59
C MET A 237 7.10 -17.27 7.29
N LEU A 238 6.68 -16.00 7.18
CA LEU A 238 5.43 -15.52 7.77
C LEU A 238 4.20 -16.21 7.16
N GLU A 239 4.21 -16.46 5.85
CA GLU A 239 3.14 -17.21 5.18
C GLU A 239 3.07 -18.66 5.66
N ILE A 240 4.22 -19.33 5.88
CA ILE A 240 4.25 -20.68 6.46
C ILE A 240 3.65 -20.68 7.87
N ILE A 241 4.05 -19.72 8.71
CA ILE A 241 3.52 -19.56 10.07
C ILE A 241 2.01 -19.34 10.02
N LYS A 242 1.53 -18.45 9.14
CA LYS A 242 0.11 -18.15 8.95
C LYS A 242 -0.69 -19.39 8.64
N GLU A 243 -0.30 -20.14 7.60
CA GLU A 243 -1.06 -21.32 7.16
C GLU A 243 -1.08 -22.39 8.24
N ARG A 244 0.02 -22.58 8.97
CA ARG A 244 0.05 -23.53 10.09
C ARG A 244 -0.87 -23.12 11.23
N VAL A 245 -0.82 -21.85 11.65
CA VAL A 245 -1.71 -21.32 12.71
C VAL A 245 -3.18 -21.46 12.30
N LYS A 246 -3.49 -21.14 11.04
CA LYS A 246 -4.84 -21.27 10.49
C LYS A 246 -5.31 -22.72 10.47
N GLU A 247 -4.47 -23.66 10.02
CA GLU A 247 -4.81 -25.08 9.98
C GLU A 247 -5.08 -25.63 11.38
N ASP A 248 -4.17 -25.39 12.34
CA ASP A 248 -4.28 -25.95 13.69
C ASP A 248 -5.43 -25.32 14.49
N SER A 249 -5.63 -24.00 14.38
CA SER A 249 -6.77 -23.32 15.02
C SER A 249 -8.11 -23.75 14.44
N THR A 250 -8.18 -23.99 13.13
CA THR A 250 -9.39 -24.48 12.47
C THR A 250 -9.73 -25.90 12.93
N LYS A 251 -8.74 -26.80 13.00
CA LYS A 251 -8.93 -28.17 13.51
C LYS A 251 -9.49 -28.18 14.93
N GLU A 252 -8.98 -27.32 15.80
CA GLU A 252 -9.45 -27.26 17.19
C GLU A 252 -10.88 -26.68 17.27
N ALA A 253 -11.19 -25.65 16.48
CA ALA A 253 -12.56 -25.14 16.36
C ALA A 253 -13.54 -26.20 15.83
N ASP A 254 -13.13 -26.98 14.82
CA ASP A 254 -13.96 -28.06 14.27
C ASP A 254 -14.24 -29.15 15.31
N ARG A 255 -13.24 -29.51 16.14
CA ARG A 255 -13.46 -30.43 17.28
C ARG A 255 -14.48 -29.89 18.28
N ILE A 256 -14.46 -28.59 18.57
CA ILE A 256 -15.45 -27.95 19.45
C ILE A 256 -16.85 -28.03 18.82
N VAL A 257 -16.97 -27.78 17.52
CA VAL A 257 -18.26 -27.89 16.80
C VAL A 257 -18.77 -29.34 16.80
N GLU A 258 -17.89 -30.33 16.59
CA GLU A 258 -18.24 -31.75 16.70
C GLU A 258 -18.73 -32.11 18.11
N LYS A 259 -18.04 -31.63 19.16
CA LYS A 259 -18.47 -31.83 20.54
C LYS A 259 -19.76 -31.10 20.88
N LEU A 260 -19.99 -29.93 20.31
CA LEU A 260 -21.27 -29.24 20.46
C LEU A 260 -22.39 -30.01 19.77
N LYS A 261 -22.13 -30.66 18.64
CA LYS A 261 -23.13 -31.48 17.93
C LYS A 261 -23.63 -32.67 18.78
N GLU A 262 -22.78 -33.21 19.65
CA GLU A 262 -23.19 -34.23 20.64
C GLU A 262 -24.17 -33.68 21.70
N ILE A 263 -24.16 -32.37 21.94
CA ILE A 263 -24.97 -31.68 22.96
C ILE A 263 -26.25 -31.08 22.35
N ASP A 264 -26.10 -30.34 21.25
CA ASP A 264 -27.18 -29.66 20.54
C ASP A 264 -26.85 -29.58 19.03
N GLU A 265 -27.54 -30.42 18.25
CA GLU A 265 -27.33 -30.51 16.81
C GLU A 265 -27.81 -29.26 16.06
N GLN A 266 -28.86 -28.58 16.53
CA GLN A 266 -29.38 -27.38 15.87
C GLN A 266 -28.44 -26.18 16.06
N LEU A 267 -27.83 -26.04 17.23
CA LEU A 267 -26.82 -25.01 17.49
C LEU A 267 -25.55 -25.24 16.67
N ALA A 268 -25.08 -26.50 16.60
CA ALA A 268 -23.86 -26.84 15.85
C ALA A 268 -24.00 -26.61 14.33
N GLN A 269 -25.16 -26.88 13.74
CA GLN A 269 -25.41 -26.64 12.31
C GLN A 269 -25.26 -25.17 11.88
N ASN A 270 -25.36 -24.23 12.82
CA ASN A 270 -25.24 -22.79 12.55
C ASN A 270 -23.82 -22.25 12.79
N LEU A 271 -22.87 -23.08 13.21
CA LEU A 271 -21.50 -22.66 13.48
C LEU A 271 -20.55 -23.14 12.39
N LYS A 272 -19.71 -22.22 11.91
CA LYS A 272 -18.62 -22.51 10.98
C LYS A 272 -17.35 -21.82 11.42
N SER A 273 -16.27 -22.58 11.54
CA SER A 273 -14.94 -22.02 11.76
C SER A 273 -14.52 -21.20 10.56
N THR A 274 -14.15 -19.93 10.77
CA THR A 274 -13.63 -19.06 9.71
C THR A 274 -12.45 -18.26 10.21
N PHE A 275 -11.34 -18.35 9.48
CA PHE A 275 -10.19 -17.47 9.67
C PHE A 275 -10.45 -16.17 8.91
N SER A 276 -10.93 -15.15 9.62
CA SER A 276 -11.63 -14.02 9.01
C SER A 276 -10.74 -12.84 8.62
N LYS A 277 -9.48 -12.80 9.07
CA LYS A 277 -8.56 -11.69 8.76
C LYS A 277 -7.12 -12.16 8.61
N GLU A 278 -6.44 -11.57 7.63
CA GLU A 278 -4.98 -11.67 7.51
C GLU A 278 -4.30 -11.04 8.76
N PRO A 279 -3.22 -11.64 9.27
CA PRO A 279 -2.47 -11.09 10.39
C PRO A 279 -1.77 -9.76 10.01
N ALA A 280 -1.94 -8.75 10.84
CA ALA A 280 -1.25 -7.47 10.70
C ALA A 280 0.19 -7.59 11.26
N TRP A 281 1.11 -8.16 10.48
CA TRP A 281 2.48 -8.44 10.94
C TRP A 281 3.22 -7.23 11.52
N ASN A 282 2.98 -6.06 10.95
CA ASN A 282 3.57 -4.79 11.40
C ASN A 282 3.13 -4.35 12.80
N THR A 283 2.02 -4.86 13.35
CA THR A 283 1.56 -4.53 14.71
C THR A 283 2.06 -5.54 15.75
N ILE A 284 2.42 -6.75 15.31
CA ILE A 284 2.92 -7.83 16.15
C ILE A 284 4.38 -7.56 16.56
N PHE A 285 5.19 -7.10 15.62
CA PHE A 285 6.58 -6.73 15.89
C PHE A 285 6.65 -5.29 16.41
N LYS A 286 7.09 -5.10 17.66
CA LYS A 286 7.31 -3.79 18.27
C LYS A 286 8.79 -3.62 18.60
N LEU A 287 9.42 -2.61 18.01
CA LEU A 287 10.80 -2.23 18.30
C LEU A 287 10.81 -0.82 18.90
N ASN A 288 11.16 -0.74 20.19
CA ASN A 288 11.25 0.50 20.94
C ASN A 288 12.71 0.84 21.23
N LEU A 289 13.03 2.13 21.16
CA LEU A 289 14.30 2.66 21.64
C LEU A 289 14.05 3.26 23.02
N GLU A 290 14.71 2.72 24.04
CA GLU A 290 14.62 3.16 25.43
C GLU A 290 15.99 3.57 25.94
N ASN A 291 16.01 4.42 26.96
CA ASN A 291 17.25 4.69 27.70
C ASN A 291 17.49 3.65 28.80
N GLU A 292 18.59 3.80 29.55
CA GLU A 292 18.94 2.92 30.68
C GLU A 292 17.86 2.85 31.78
N LEU A 293 16.94 3.82 31.83
CA LEU A 293 15.84 3.89 32.79
C LEU A 293 14.51 3.39 32.22
N GLY A 294 14.49 2.82 31.00
CA GLY A 294 13.28 2.33 30.35
C GLY A 294 12.34 3.42 29.81
N ILE A 295 12.82 4.65 29.63
CA ILE A 295 12.03 5.75 29.06
C ILE A 295 12.07 5.66 27.52
N PRO A 296 10.92 5.48 26.85
CA PRO A 296 10.86 5.40 25.39
C PRO A 296 11.31 6.69 24.71
N LEU A 297 11.87 6.57 23.50
CA LEU A 297 12.30 7.68 22.64
C LEU A 297 11.20 8.72 22.43
N ASN A 298 9.96 8.25 22.24
CA ASN A 298 8.81 9.12 22.04
C ASN A 298 8.63 10.08 23.23
N ASN A 299 8.93 9.62 24.43
CA ASN A 299 8.81 10.39 25.67
C ASN A 299 10.06 11.22 25.98
N ARG A 300 11.01 11.33 25.04
CA ARG A 300 12.22 12.14 25.20
C ARG A 300 12.01 13.57 24.71
N GLY A 301 12.88 14.47 25.16
CA GLY A 301 12.98 15.82 24.64
C GLY A 301 13.19 15.81 23.12
N SER A 302 12.62 16.82 22.46
CA SER A 302 12.57 16.92 21.01
C SER A 302 13.97 16.99 20.36
N GLY A 303 15.00 17.42 21.09
CA GLY A 303 16.41 17.35 20.64
C GLY A 303 16.96 15.93 20.51
N ILE A 304 16.67 15.03 21.46
CA ILE A 304 17.11 13.62 21.39
C ILE A 304 16.38 12.89 20.26
N ARG A 305 15.06 13.10 20.13
CA ARG A 305 14.26 12.53 19.06
C ARG A 305 14.84 12.86 17.68
N ARG A 306 15.24 14.11 17.47
CA ARG A 306 15.86 14.56 16.21
C ARG A 306 17.26 13.99 15.97
N LEU A 307 18.10 13.85 17.01
CA LEU A 307 19.41 13.19 16.85
C LEU A 307 19.25 11.71 16.48
N VAL A 308 18.27 11.02 17.06
CA VAL A 308 17.96 9.64 16.65
C VAL A 308 17.44 9.58 15.22
N LEU A 309 16.59 10.52 14.83
CA LEU A 309 16.11 10.64 13.45
C LEU A 309 17.26 10.88 12.46
N LEU A 310 18.21 11.77 12.78
CA LEU A 310 19.39 12.00 11.96
C LEU A 310 20.27 10.74 11.86
N SER A 311 20.51 10.07 12.99
CA SER A 311 21.25 8.80 13.01
C SER A 311 20.57 7.72 12.19
N PHE A 312 19.24 7.66 12.23
CA PHE A 312 18.45 6.77 11.39
C PHE A 312 18.68 7.07 9.90
N PHE A 313 18.53 8.34 9.47
CA PHE A 313 18.77 8.67 8.06
C PHE A 313 20.18 8.35 7.60
N ARG A 314 21.19 8.63 8.43
CA ARG A 314 22.58 8.24 8.13
C ARG A 314 22.74 6.74 7.94
N ALA A 315 22.18 5.95 8.85
CA ALA A 315 22.20 4.49 8.71
C ALA A 315 21.47 4.02 7.44
N GLN A 316 20.39 4.69 7.06
CA GLN A 316 19.66 4.38 5.82
C GLN A 316 20.46 4.76 4.56
N ILE A 317 21.16 5.89 4.57
CA ILE A 317 22.06 6.32 3.48
C ILE A 317 23.20 5.30 3.33
N ASP A 318 23.86 4.93 4.42
CA ASP A 318 24.93 3.95 4.41
C ASP A 318 24.42 2.62 3.86
N LYS A 319 23.28 2.14 4.36
CA LYS A 319 22.62 0.93 3.88
C LYS A 319 22.32 1.00 2.37
N ALA A 320 21.79 2.12 1.88
CA ALA A 320 21.49 2.33 0.47
C ALA A 320 22.75 2.35 -0.43
N ARG A 321 23.91 2.76 0.10
CA ARG A 321 25.18 2.75 -0.64
C ARG A 321 25.83 1.37 -0.73
N PHE A 322 25.61 0.51 0.29
CA PHE A 322 26.31 -0.78 0.41
C PHE A 322 25.44 -1.99 0.03
N GLU A 323 24.11 -1.87 0.00
CA GLU A 323 23.20 -2.95 -0.40
C GLU A 323 22.78 -2.80 -1.87
N ASN A 324 22.73 -3.93 -2.58
CA ASN A 324 22.21 -3.98 -3.95
C ASN A 324 20.74 -3.54 -4.02
N SER A 325 20.33 -3.12 -5.21
CA SER A 325 19.05 -2.52 -5.64
C SER A 325 17.74 -3.27 -5.29
N ASN A 326 17.77 -4.30 -4.47
CA ASN A 326 16.60 -5.10 -4.06
C ASN A 326 15.87 -4.55 -2.82
N SER A 327 16.35 -3.44 -2.24
CA SER A 327 15.65 -2.76 -1.15
C SER A 327 14.34 -2.12 -1.65
N PRO A 328 13.21 -2.26 -0.92
CA PRO A 328 11.96 -1.62 -1.31
C PRO A 328 12.10 -0.09 -1.33
N ASN A 329 11.35 0.57 -2.22
CA ASN A 329 11.33 2.03 -2.30
C ASN A 329 10.72 2.64 -1.03
N VAL A 330 11.29 3.73 -0.55
CA VAL A 330 10.83 4.44 0.66
C VAL A 330 10.61 5.92 0.36
N ILE A 331 9.47 6.43 0.80
CA ILE A 331 9.17 7.86 0.78
C ILE A 331 9.32 8.38 2.22
N TYR A 332 10.33 9.20 2.45
CA TYR A 332 10.60 9.87 3.71
C TYR A 332 9.90 11.23 3.72
N ALA A 333 8.81 11.36 4.46
CA ALA A 333 8.09 12.62 4.63
C ALA A 333 8.39 13.23 6.01
N LEU A 334 8.82 14.48 6.04
CA LEU A 334 9.15 15.19 7.28
C LEU A 334 8.35 16.48 7.40
N GLU A 335 7.74 16.63 8.57
CA GLU A 335 7.04 17.85 8.96
C GLU A 335 7.93 18.71 9.86
N GLU A 336 8.26 19.92 9.40
CA GLU A 336 8.98 20.96 10.16
C GLU A 336 10.31 20.46 10.77
N PRO A 337 11.19 19.82 9.97
CA PRO A 337 12.47 19.31 10.48
C PRO A 337 13.40 20.41 11.04
N GLU A 338 13.18 21.67 10.65
CA GLU A 338 13.95 22.83 11.08
C GLU A 338 13.55 23.37 12.46
N THR A 339 12.32 23.14 12.91
CA THR A 339 11.75 23.83 14.07
C THR A 339 12.54 23.53 15.35
N SER A 340 12.80 24.59 16.14
CA SER A 340 13.48 24.52 17.45
C SER A 340 14.85 23.82 17.44
N GLN A 341 15.64 23.97 16.38
CA GLN A 341 16.97 23.36 16.24
C GLN A 341 18.13 24.36 16.21
N HIS A 342 19.30 23.89 16.66
CA HIS A 342 20.56 24.58 16.40
C HIS A 342 20.84 24.56 14.88
N PRO A 343 21.27 25.67 14.25
CA PRO A 343 21.45 25.76 12.79
C PRO A 343 22.27 24.62 12.18
N ASN A 344 23.34 24.18 12.88
CA ASN A 344 24.15 23.04 12.43
C ASN A 344 23.34 21.74 12.26
N HIS A 345 22.36 21.46 13.14
CA HIS A 345 21.54 20.26 13.05
C HIS A 345 20.52 20.36 11.91
N GLN A 346 19.95 21.55 11.68
CA GLN A 346 19.06 21.79 10.53
C GLN A 346 19.79 21.47 9.23
N LEU A 347 21.02 21.98 9.07
CA LEU A 347 21.87 21.71 7.92
C LEU A 347 22.18 20.21 7.76
N LEU A 348 22.42 19.50 8.86
CA LEU A 348 22.70 18.06 8.81
C LEU A 348 21.46 17.27 8.36
N ILE A 349 20.27 17.60 8.85
CA ILE A 349 19.03 16.94 8.44
C ILE A 349 18.79 17.18 6.95
N ILE A 350 18.86 18.43 6.49
CA ILE A 350 18.65 18.77 5.07
C ILE A 350 19.66 18.04 4.18
N LYS A 351 20.95 18.01 4.55
CA LYS A 351 21.97 17.26 3.81
C LYS A 351 21.66 15.76 3.75
N SER A 352 21.25 15.17 4.86
CA SER A 352 20.86 13.76 4.88
C SER A 352 19.64 13.47 3.98
N LEU A 353 18.65 14.36 3.92
CA LEU A 353 17.50 14.20 3.03
C LEU A 353 17.88 14.35 1.55
N ILE A 354 18.76 15.30 1.24
CA ILE A 354 19.32 15.44 -0.12
C ILE A 354 20.08 14.16 -0.50
N GLU A 355 20.97 13.67 0.36
CA GLU A 355 21.72 12.44 0.12
C GLU A 355 20.81 11.20 -0.01
N LEU A 356 19.73 11.12 0.78
CA LEU A 356 18.72 10.06 0.61
C LEU A 356 18.01 10.17 -0.73
N SER A 357 17.57 11.37 -1.14
CA SER A 357 16.88 11.57 -2.41
C SER A 357 17.73 11.23 -3.65
N GLN A 358 19.05 11.17 -3.50
CA GLN A 358 19.95 10.75 -4.58
C GLN A 358 19.99 9.23 -4.77
N SER A 359 19.42 8.44 -3.86
CA SER A 359 19.30 6.99 -4.03
C SER A 359 18.10 6.65 -4.90
N ASP A 360 18.27 5.67 -5.80
CA ASP A 360 17.22 5.29 -6.77
C ASP A 360 15.93 4.80 -6.11
N ASN A 361 16.03 4.31 -4.87
CA ASN A 361 14.93 3.75 -4.10
C ASN A 361 14.38 4.67 -3.00
N SER A 362 14.68 5.97 -3.04
CA SER A 362 14.17 6.91 -2.04
C SER A 362 13.58 8.16 -2.66
N GLN A 363 12.52 8.66 -2.03
CA GLN A 363 12.04 10.02 -2.22
C GLN A 363 11.98 10.72 -0.86
N SER A 364 12.28 12.01 -0.84
CA SER A 364 12.26 12.83 0.37
C SER A 364 11.32 14.01 0.19
N PHE A 365 10.28 14.07 1.03
CA PHE A 365 9.29 15.14 1.02
C PHE A 365 9.43 15.94 2.30
N ILE A 366 9.59 17.24 2.16
CA ILE A 366 9.88 18.14 3.27
C ILE A 366 8.84 19.24 3.28
N TYR A 367 8.27 19.49 4.44
CA TYR A 367 7.42 20.66 4.69
C TYR A 367 8.15 21.63 5.62
N ASN A 368 8.21 22.90 5.19
CA ASN A 368 8.83 24.00 5.93
C ASN A 368 7.89 25.20 6.07
N THR A 369 8.12 26.00 7.12
CA THR A 369 7.34 27.22 7.44
C THR A 369 7.81 28.46 6.69
#